data_AF-A0A0G0WSW3-F1
#
_entry.id   AF-A0A0G0WSW3-F1
#
_cell.length_a   1.000
_cell.length_b   1.000
_cell.length_c   1.000
_cell.angle_alpha   90.00
_cell.angle_beta   90.00
_cell.angle_gamma   90.00
#
_symmetry.space_group_name_H-M   'P 1'
#
loop_
_entity.id
_entity.type
_entity.pdbx_description
1 polymer ?
#
loop_
_entity_poly.entity_id
_entity_poly.type
_entity_poly.pdbx_seq_one_letter_code
_entity_poly.pdbx_strand_id
1 'polypeptide(L)'
;MVDRDMAKVYWLSRHNLTLAQKQAICDLHGGVVEIVTDSVVFTAFEELVDYIRSHPDGFVYAVAGAPHYIKAAFSGLRFGVFENHPQKRQDGTFGLATVYHVSGGSIRKVWENHNPTNDKATRGEYLLIRVQR
;
A
#
# COMPACT_ATOMS: atom_id res chain seq x y z
N MET A 1 13.87 -6.47 8.36
CA MET A 1 14.58 -6.65 7.07
C MET A 1 13.94 -5.69 6.06
N VAL A 2 14.75 -4.91 5.36
CA VAL A 2 14.29 -4.07 4.23
C VAL A 2 14.33 -4.96 3.00
N ASP A 3 13.21 -5.10 2.30
CA ASP A 3 13.07 -5.99 1.13
C ASP A 3 13.79 -5.39 -0.07
N ARG A 4 15.07 -5.75 -0.22
CA ARG A 4 15.99 -5.12 -1.20
C ARG A 4 15.86 -5.62 -2.65
N ASP A 5 15.02 -6.62 -2.94
CA ASP A 5 15.08 -7.33 -4.23
C ASP A 5 13.80 -7.22 -5.10
N MET A 6 12.78 -6.47 -4.70
CA MET A 6 11.55 -6.37 -5.52
C MET A 6 11.62 -5.17 -6.47
N ALA A 7 12.07 -5.43 -7.70
CA ALA A 7 12.13 -4.42 -8.76
C ALA A 7 10.72 -3.96 -9.23
N LYS A 8 9.66 -4.68 -8.87
CA LYS A 8 8.29 -4.41 -9.30
C LYS A 8 7.31 -4.33 -8.13
N VAL A 9 6.41 -3.36 -8.22
CA VAL A 9 5.31 -3.12 -7.30
C VAL A 9 4.00 -3.09 -8.08
N TYR A 10 3.04 -3.91 -7.67
CA TYR A 10 1.68 -3.93 -8.21
C TYR A 10 0.76 -3.10 -7.32
N TRP A 11 0.18 -2.04 -7.88
CA TRP A 11 -0.73 -1.12 -7.21
C TRP A 11 -2.18 -1.43 -7.63
N LEU A 12 -2.94 -2.05 -6.72
CA LEU A 12 -4.31 -2.48 -6.96
C LEU A 12 -5.29 -1.47 -6.40
N SER A 13 -5.57 -0.43 -7.19
CA SER A 13 -6.49 0.64 -6.82
C SER A 13 -6.97 1.38 -8.07
N ARG A 14 -8.19 1.93 -7.96
CA ARG A 14 -8.76 2.83 -8.98
C ARG A 14 -8.17 4.24 -8.93
N HIS A 15 -7.40 4.56 -7.88
CA HIS A 15 -6.82 5.87 -7.67
C HIS A 15 -5.39 5.92 -8.20
N ASN A 16 -5.07 6.99 -8.92
CA ASN A 16 -3.69 7.25 -9.34
C ASN A 16 -2.83 7.64 -8.14
N LEU A 17 -1.59 7.13 -8.13
CA LEU A 17 -0.57 7.54 -7.17
C LEU A 17 -0.05 8.93 -7.51
N THR A 18 0.01 9.81 -6.50
CA THR A 18 0.73 11.09 -6.61
C THR A 18 2.24 10.85 -6.67
N LEU A 19 3.02 11.85 -7.12
CA LEU A 19 4.48 11.74 -7.16
C LEU A 19 5.09 11.44 -5.78
N ALA A 20 4.55 12.04 -4.71
CA ALA A 20 5.01 11.79 -3.35
C ALA A 20 4.75 10.33 -2.94
N GLN A 21 3.59 9.77 -3.29
CA GLN A 21 3.28 8.36 -2.99
C GLN A 21 4.15 7.39 -3.80
N LYS A 22 4.46 7.71 -5.06
CA LYS A 22 5.40 6.90 -5.85
C LYS A 22 6.79 6.91 -5.23
N GLN A 23 7.28 8.07 -4.79
CA GLN A 23 8.55 8.17 -4.08
C GLN A 23 8.53 7.38 -2.76
N ALA A 24 7.43 7.48 -2.01
CA ALA A 24 7.24 6.72 -0.78
C ALA A 24 7.39 5.21 -0.98
N ILE A 25 6.78 4.69 -2.05
CA ILE A 25 6.88 3.29 -2.44
C ILE A 25 8.35 2.95 -2.77
N CYS A 26 9.03 3.76 -3.59
CA CYS A 26 10.46 3.56 -3.88
C CYS A 26 11.31 3.50 -2.59
N ASP A 27 11.09 4.43 -1.66
CA ASP A 27 11.83 4.49 -0.39
C ASP A 27 11.56 3.26 0.49
N LEU A 28 10.30 2.79 0.56
CA LEU A 28 9.93 1.58 1.30
C LEU A 28 10.58 0.31 0.74
N HIS A 29 10.81 0.27 -0.58
CA HIS A 29 11.45 -0.85 -1.27
C HIS A 29 12.96 -0.65 -1.48
N GLY A 30 13.53 0.42 -0.94
CA GLY A 30 14.97 0.64 -0.93
C GLY A 30 15.58 1.07 -2.27
N GLY A 31 14.78 1.60 -3.21
CA GLY A 31 15.28 2.04 -4.50
C GLY A 31 14.20 2.31 -5.54
N VAL A 32 14.63 2.48 -6.79
CA VAL A 32 13.70 2.65 -7.93
C VAL A 32 12.99 1.34 -8.19
N VAL A 33 11.65 1.37 -8.18
CA VAL A 33 10.80 0.23 -8.52
C VAL A 33 9.88 0.58 -9.70
N GLU A 34 9.61 -0.41 -10.54
CA GLU A 34 8.55 -0.35 -11.54
C GLU A 34 7.20 -0.43 -10.81
N ILE A 35 6.33 0.56 -11.01
CA ILE A 35 4.98 0.57 -10.44
C ILE A 35 3.97 0.25 -11.54
N VAL A 36 3.40 -0.96 -11.46
CA VAL A 36 2.33 -1.42 -12.34
C VAL A 36 0.99 -1.13 -11.67
N THR A 37 0.09 -0.43 -12.36
CA THR A 37 -1.21 -0.03 -11.80
C THR A 37 -2.32 -0.88 -12.41
N ASP A 38 -3.05 -1.61 -11.57
CA ASP A 38 -4.20 -2.40 -11.98
C ASP A 38 -5.47 -1.97 -11.24
N SER A 39 -6.54 -1.74 -12.00
CA SER A 39 -7.85 -1.41 -11.45
C SER A 39 -8.64 -2.69 -11.15
N VAL A 40 -8.30 -3.36 -10.06
CA VAL A 40 -8.99 -4.59 -9.62
C VAL A 40 -10.11 -4.26 -8.63
N VAL A 41 -11.25 -4.94 -8.76
CA VAL A 41 -12.30 -4.99 -7.74
C VAL A 41 -12.37 -6.41 -7.25
N PHE A 42 -12.13 -6.60 -5.96
CA PHE A 42 -12.24 -7.93 -5.38
C PHE A 42 -13.70 -8.25 -5.04
N THR A 43 -14.28 -9.26 -5.69
CA THR A 43 -15.65 -9.71 -5.43
C THR A 43 -15.71 -10.92 -4.51
N ALA A 44 -14.75 -11.84 -4.61
CA ALA A 44 -14.57 -12.96 -3.70
C ALA A 44 -13.38 -12.76 -2.75
N PHE A 45 -13.42 -13.44 -1.60
CA PHE A 45 -12.41 -13.27 -0.54
C PHE A 45 -11.03 -13.77 -0.97
N GLU A 46 -10.99 -14.75 -1.86
CA GLU A 46 -9.81 -15.44 -2.37
C GLU A 46 -9.06 -14.64 -3.44
N GLU A 47 -9.72 -13.69 -4.12
CA GLU A 47 -9.14 -13.05 -5.30
C GLU A 47 -7.85 -12.27 -5.01
N LEU A 48 -7.70 -11.68 -3.80
CA LEU A 48 -6.44 -11.04 -3.40
C LEU A 48 -5.32 -12.08 -3.21
N VAL A 49 -5.65 -13.25 -2.66
CA VAL A 49 -4.71 -14.37 -2.49
C VAL A 49 -4.23 -14.85 -3.85
N ASP A 50 -5.16 -15.05 -4.78
CA ASP A 50 -4.87 -15.53 -6.11
C ASP A 50 -4.04 -14.52 -6.90
N TYR A 51 -4.37 -13.22 -6.80
CA TYR A 51 -3.58 -12.16 -7.43
C TYR A 51 -2.15 -12.11 -6.87
N ILE A 52 -1.95 -12.18 -5.55
CA ILE A 52 -0.60 -12.16 -4.97
C ILE A 52 0.20 -13.38 -5.44
N ARG A 53 -0.42 -14.56 -5.53
CA ARG A 53 0.24 -15.79 -5.99
C ARG A 53 0.58 -15.78 -7.48
N SER A 54 -0.20 -15.11 -8.31
CA SER A 54 0.07 -14.99 -9.75
C SER A 54 1.16 -13.97 -10.08
N HIS A 55 1.57 -13.13 -9.12
CA HIS A 55 2.60 -12.11 -9.29
C HIS A 55 3.79 -12.32 -8.32
N PRO A 56 4.50 -13.47 -8.39
CA PRO A 56 5.64 -13.75 -7.52
C PRO A 56 6.86 -12.87 -7.82
N ASP A 57 6.85 -12.13 -8.94
CA ASP A 57 7.92 -11.25 -9.41
C ASP A 57 7.88 -9.84 -8.79
N GLY A 58 6.90 -9.55 -7.94
CA GLY A 58 6.76 -8.23 -7.35
C GLY A 58 6.05 -8.22 -6.01
N PHE A 59 5.92 -7.01 -5.47
CA PHE A 59 5.20 -6.78 -4.22
C PHE A 59 3.83 -6.15 -4.48
N VAL A 60 2.78 -6.74 -3.92
CA VAL A 60 1.41 -6.29 -4.15
C VAL A 60 0.97 -5.33 -3.05
N TYR A 61 0.43 -4.19 -3.47
CA TYR A 61 -0.18 -3.16 -2.64
C TYR A 61 -1.67 -3.06 -3.01
N ALA A 62 -2.55 -3.36 -2.06
CA ALA A 62 -3.99 -3.41 -2.31
C ALA A 62 -4.79 -2.44 -1.45
N VAL A 63 -5.77 -1.78 -2.06
CA VAL A 63 -6.88 -1.11 -1.36
C VAL A 63 -8.04 -2.11 -1.30
N ALA A 64 -8.05 -2.98 -0.30
CA ALA A 64 -9.02 -4.06 -0.15
C ALA A 64 -9.76 -3.98 1.19
N GLY A 65 -11.01 -4.44 1.22
CA GLY A 65 -11.77 -4.57 2.47
C GLY A 65 -11.19 -5.63 3.41
N ALA A 66 -11.56 -5.56 4.69
CA ALA A 66 -11.06 -6.43 5.76
C ALA A 66 -11.04 -7.93 5.44
N PRO A 67 -12.10 -8.52 4.85
CA PRO A 67 -12.12 -9.94 4.56
C PRO A 67 -10.96 -10.41 3.65
N HIS A 68 -10.59 -9.62 2.65
CA HIS A 68 -9.57 -10.00 1.67
C HIS A 68 -8.17 -10.02 2.29
N TYR A 69 -7.77 -8.96 2.99
CA TYR A 69 -6.42 -8.90 3.57
C TYR A 69 -6.27 -9.83 4.77
N ILE A 70 -7.34 -10.09 5.54
CA ILE A 70 -7.31 -11.10 6.60
C ILE A 70 -7.04 -12.49 6.01
N LYS A 71 -7.75 -12.85 4.94
CA LYS A 71 -7.54 -14.13 4.23
C LYS A 71 -6.12 -14.27 3.69
N ALA A 72 -5.59 -13.22 3.07
CA ALA A 72 -4.22 -13.20 2.56
C ALA A 72 -3.18 -13.33 3.68
N ALA A 73 -3.39 -12.66 4.82
CA ALA A 73 -2.53 -12.78 6.00
C ALA A 73 -2.50 -14.23 6.55
N PHE A 74 -3.68 -14.85 6.72
CA PHE A 74 -3.78 -16.26 7.17
C PHE A 74 -3.19 -17.25 6.17
N SER A 75 -3.13 -16.88 4.89
CA SER A 75 -2.50 -17.68 3.84
C SER A 75 -0.96 -17.55 3.82
N GLY A 76 -0.38 -16.81 4.78
CA GLY A 76 1.07 -16.62 4.91
C GLY A 76 1.67 -15.73 3.83
N LEU A 77 0.86 -14.99 3.08
CA LEU A 77 1.32 -14.19 1.95
C LEU A 77 1.98 -12.88 2.40
N ARG A 78 2.80 -12.34 1.50
CA ARG A 78 3.53 -11.09 1.68
C ARG A 78 2.93 -10.02 0.78
N PHE A 79 2.44 -8.94 1.36
CA PHE A 79 1.76 -7.87 0.64
C PHE A 79 1.64 -6.62 1.50
N GLY A 80 1.24 -5.51 0.90
CA GLY A 80 0.96 -4.26 1.57
C GLY A 80 -0.52 -3.89 1.47
N VAL A 81 -1.03 -3.27 2.52
CA VAL A 81 -2.40 -2.73 2.57
C VAL A 81 -2.42 -1.29 3.02
N PHE A 82 -3.35 -0.55 2.44
CA PHE A 82 -3.61 0.84 2.75
C PHE A 82 -4.87 0.95 3.56
N GLU A 83 -4.76 1.69 4.65
CA GLU A 83 -5.89 2.14 5.42
C GLU A 83 -6.20 3.58 5.04
N ASN A 84 -7.41 3.79 4.54
CA ASN A 84 -7.92 5.12 4.28
C ASN A 84 -8.48 5.72 5.58
N HIS A 85 -8.36 7.03 5.69
CA HIS A 85 -9.00 7.79 6.75
C HIS A 85 -10.53 7.64 6.66
N PRO A 86 -11.24 7.43 7.78
CA PRO A 86 -12.68 7.14 7.75
C PRO A 86 -13.53 8.32 7.26
N GLN A 87 -13.05 9.56 7.44
CA GLN A 87 -13.74 10.74 6.93
C GLN A 87 -13.20 11.16 5.57
N LYS A 88 -14.13 11.43 4.64
CA LYS A 88 -13.82 12.07 3.36
C LYS A 88 -13.28 13.48 3.59
N ARG A 89 -12.35 13.87 2.73
CA ARG A 89 -11.83 15.23 2.62
C ARG A 89 -12.88 16.16 1.99
N GLN A 90 -12.61 17.46 2.04
CA GLN A 90 -13.49 18.49 1.48
C GLN A 90 -13.68 18.36 -0.04
N ASP A 91 -12.73 17.75 -0.74
CA ASP A 91 -12.81 17.44 -2.17
C ASP A 91 -13.55 16.13 -2.50
N GLY A 92 -14.08 15.44 -1.48
CA GLY A 92 -14.80 14.18 -1.63
C GLY A 92 -13.93 12.92 -1.71
N THR A 93 -12.60 13.07 -1.67
CA THR A 93 -11.65 11.94 -1.67
C THR A 93 -11.41 11.38 -0.27
N PHE A 94 -10.93 10.15 -0.15
CA PHE A 94 -10.43 9.62 1.12
C PHE A 94 -8.92 9.85 1.20
N GLY A 95 -8.47 10.37 2.35
CA GLY A 95 -7.04 10.50 2.60
C GLY A 95 -6.41 9.19 3.00
N LEU A 96 -5.17 8.96 2.57
CA LEU A 96 -4.42 7.81 3.04
C LEU A 96 -3.97 8.03 4.49
N ALA A 97 -4.34 7.12 5.40
CA ALA A 97 -4.01 7.20 6.82
C ALA A 97 -2.78 6.36 7.17
N THR A 98 -2.73 5.10 6.75
CA THR A 98 -1.67 4.17 7.18
C THR A 98 -1.30 3.19 6.08
N VAL A 99 -0.02 2.79 6.03
CA VAL A 99 0.43 1.65 5.23
C VAL A 99 0.93 0.55 6.15
N TYR A 100 0.49 -0.68 5.89
CA TYR A 100 0.96 -1.87 6.57
C TYR A 100 1.64 -2.81 5.59
N HIS A 101 2.70 -3.47 6.05
CA HIS A 101 3.26 -4.66 5.42
C HIS A 101 2.82 -5.89 6.19
N VAL A 102 2.32 -6.88 5.47
CA VAL A 102 1.95 -8.18 6.02
C VAL A 102 2.98 -9.20 5.56
N SER A 103 3.48 -10.02 6.49
CA SER A 103 4.42 -11.10 6.19
C SER A 103 4.38 -12.15 7.29
N GLY A 104 4.33 -13.43 6.92
CA GLY A 104 4.40 -14.54 7.88
C GLY A 104 3.31 -14.49 8.96
N GLY A 105 2.09 -14.07 8.60
CA GLY A 105 0.98 -13.91 9.54
C GLY A 105 1.09 -12.69 10.48
N SER A 106 2.15 -11.89 10.37
CA SER A 106 2.32 -10.65 11.12
C SER A 106 1.95 -9.44 10.27
N ILE A 107 1.35 -8.43 10.90
CA ILE A 107 1.08 -7.12 10.31
C ILE A 107 1.96 -6.08 10.97
N ARG A 108 2.65 -5.26 10.17
CA ARG A 108 3.54 -4.20 10.65
C ARG A 108 3.15 -2.89 9.99
N LYS A 109 2.91 -1.86 10.80
CA LYS A 109 2.78 -0.49 10.30
C LYS A 109 4.14 -0.03 9.77
N VAL A 110 4.21 0.37 8.51
CA VAL A 110 5.45 0.85 7.88
C VAL A 110 5.41 2.34 7.58
N TRP A 111 4.23 2.94 7.58
CA TRP A 111 4.04 4.37 7.40
C TRP A 111 2.71 4.84 7.96
N GLU A 112 2.67 6.09 8.41
CA GLU A 112 1.48 6.76 8.92
C GLU A 112 1.44 8.22 8.43
N ASN A 113 0.26 8.66 8.01
CA ASN A 113 -0.04 10.05 7.74
C ASN A 113 -0.53 10.72 9.02
N HIS A 114 0.24 11.67 9.54
CA HIS A 114 -0.18 12.43 10.72
C HIS A 114 -1.26 13.48 10.43
N ASN A 115 -1.53 13.78 9.16
CA ASN A 115 -2.58 14.73 8.76
C ASN A 115 -3.39 14.23 7.55
N PRO A 116 -4.19 13.15 7.70
CA PRO A 116 -4.92 12.55 6.60
C PRO A 116 -6.08 13.42 6.06
N THR A 117 -6.52 14.41 6.82
CA THR A 117 -7.65 15.30 6.49
C THR A 117 -7.25 16.52 5.66
N ASN A 118 -5.97 16.90 5.64
CA ASN A 118 -5.47 18.04 4.88
C ASN A 118 -4.53 17.58 3.76
N ASP A 119 -4.91 17.88 2.52
CA ASP A 119 -4.12 17.53 1.33
C ASP A 119 -3.28 18.69 0.81
N LYS A 120 -3.14 19.79 1.55
CA LYS A 120 -2.09 20.79 1.29
C LYS A 120 -0.74 20.21 1.70
N ALA A 121 -0.25 19.22 0.95
CA ALA A 121 1.17 19.01 0.84
C ALA A 121 1.75 20.26 0.15
N THR A 122 2.01 21.31 0.91
CA THR A 122 2.92 22.37 0.45
C THR A 122 4.21 21.68 0.04
N ARG A 123 4.69 21.94 -1.19
CA ARG A 123 6.03 21.57 -1.69
C ARG A 123 7.05 21.68 -0.54
N GLY A 124 7.35 20.60 0.17
CA GLY A 124 8.20 20.67 1.36
C GLY A 124 7.83 19.70 2.49
N GLU A 125 6.56 19.37 2.69
CA GLU A 125 6.16 18.32 3.66
C GLU A 125 6.08 16.97 2.96
N TYR A 126 7.16 16.63 2.27
CA TYR A 126 7.34 15.31 1.69
C TYR A 126 7.48 14.33 2.84
N LEU A 127 6.41 13.57 3.08
CA LEU A 127 6.46 12.12 3.34
C LEU A 127 7.79 11.68 3.98
N LEU A 128 8.07 12.19 5.18
CA LEU A 128 9.22 11.76 5.97
C LEU A 128 8.86 10.37 6.47
N ILE A 129 9.12 9.35 5.65
CA ILE A 129 9.09 7.96 6.07
C ILE A 129 10.24 7.80 7.05
N ARG A 130 9.97 8.02 8.34
CA ARG A 130 10.80 7.42 9.37
C ARG A 130 10.50 5.93 9.34
N VAL A 131 11.28 5.19 8.56
CA VAL A 131 11.34 3.73 8.65
C VAL A 131 11.71 3.41 10.10
N GLN A 132 10.74 3.00 10.90
CA GLN A 132 11.03 2.44 12.22
C GLN A 132 11.80 1.13 11.96
N ARG A 133 13.09 1.16 12.27
CA ARG A 133 13.98 0.00 12.22
C ARG A 133 13.72 -0.90 13.41
#